data_AF-A0A1C4YE21-F1
#
_entry.id   AF-A0A1C4YE21-F1
#
_cell.length_a   1.000
_cell.length_b   1.000
_cell.length_c   1.000
_cell.angle_alpha   90.00
_cell.angle_beta   90.00
_cell.angle_gamma   90.00
#
_symmetry.space_group_name_H-M   'P 1'
#
loop_
_entity.id
_entity.type
_entity.pdbx_description
1 polymer ?
#
loop_
_entity_poly.entity_id
_entity_poly.type
_entity_poly.pdbx_seq_one_letter_code
_entity_poly.pdbx_strand_id
1 'polypeptide(L)'
;MQEFVAHIDAGRVDPEIVHRVVTAICASPHLAEALARMDDAGLLATLIERNRQRVGLDEWRKVVEDPTSREPDIQRVLNKQWWIFGGRYIKPAIRRQFVVGEQLDMALVRADGALHVVEIKQANIPKLIVPHRTHYRVGDEIHEAVSQAMNYLRSLDEERDTILSKFHVDSRRAFATVVIGHPRFVSGDIAPEVVADTIRTYNSHLSRIEVVTYADLIDGAERAFALSNEGEAESDVEDCITVSDASDVEEEDWDWPPPF
;
A
#
# COMPACT_ATOMS: atom_id res chain seq x y z
N MET A 1 6.39 -36.37 8.70
CA MET A 1 5.10 -35.86 8.16
C MET A 1 4.07 -35.75 9.28
N GLN A 2 3.75 -36.83 10.01
CA GLN A 2 2.87 -36.77 11.20
C GLN A 2 3.36 -35.82 12.29
N GLU A 3 4.68 -35.75 12.51
CA GLU A 3 5.29 -34.86 13.49
C GLU A 3 5.20 -33.36 13.10
N PHE A 4 5.18 -33.08 11.79
CA PHE A 4 5.03 -31.72 11.24
C PHE A 4 3.57 -31.25 11.36
N VAL A 5 2.61 -32.13 11.07
CA VAL A 5 1.18 -31.88 11.26
C VAL A 5 0.87 -31.63 12.75
N ALA A 6 1.43 -32.44 13.66
CA ALA A 6 1.26 -32.26 15.10
C ALA A 6 1.87 -30.94 15.63
N HIS A 7 2.89 -30.38 14.97
CA HIS A 7 3.45 -29.07 15.32
C HIS A 7 2.59 -27.90 14.79
N ILE A 8 1.94 -28.08 13.64
CA ILE A 8 0.94 -27.15 13.09
C ILE A 8 -0.28 -27.10 14.02
N ASP A 9 -0.85 -28.26 14.37
CA ASP A 9 -2.04 -28.37 15.23
C ASP A 9 -1.82 -27.84 16.66
N ALA A 10 -0.56 -27.77 17.11
CA ALA A 10 -0.19 -27.25 18.42
C ALA A 10 0.26 -25.78 18.41
N GLY A 11 0.15 -25.07 17.27
CA GLY A 11 0.62 -23.69 17.13
C GLY A 11 2.13 -23.50 17.33
N ARG A 12 2.91 -24.59 17.23
CA ARG A 12 4.35 -24.65 17.51
C ARG A 12 5.14 -24.93 16.24
N VAL A 13 4.92 -24.13 15.21
CA VAL A 13 5.73 -24.20 13.99
C VAL A 13 6.77 -23.10 14.03
N ASP A 14 8.03 -23.49 13.91
CA ASP A 14 9.13 -22.54 13.73
C ASP A 14 8.87 -21.71 12.46
N PRO A 15 8.79 -20.37 12.57
CA PRO A 15 8.60 -19.48 11.41
C PRO A 15 9.61 -19.70 10.28
N GLU A 16 10.82 -20.16 10.60
CA GLU A 16 11.87 -20.44 9.63
C GLU A 16 11.55 -21.69 8.79
N ILE A 17 10.89 -22.69 9.38
CA ILE A 17 10.44 -23.90 8.68
C ILE A 17 9.27 -23.57 7.74
N VAL A 18 8.30 -22.76 8.21
CA VAL A 18 7.20 -22.29 7.36
C VAL A 18 7.76 -21.51 6.17
N HIS A 19 8.68 -20.58 6.42
CA HIS A 19 9.31 -19.80 5.37
C HIS A 19 10.00 -20.68 4.33
N ARG A 20 10.73 -21.72 4.74
CA ARG A 20 11.40 -22.65 3.82
C ARG A 20 10.41 -23.47 2.98
N VAL A 21 9.35 -23.99 3.60
CA VAL A 21 8.33 -24.78 2.89
C VAL A 21 7.60 -23.90 1.87
N VAL A 22 7.17 -22.70 2.26
CA VAL A 22 6.51 -21.76 1.36
C VAL A 22 7.45 -21.31 0.23
N THR A 23 8.72 -21.02 0.54
CA THR A 23 9.71 -20.65 -0.47
C THR A 23 9.94 -21.76 -1.50
N ALA A 24 9.99 -23.02 -1.06
CA ALA A 24 10.10 -24.17 -1.96
C ALA A 24 8.86 -24.34 -2.85
N ILE A 25 7.66 -24.02 -2.34
CA ILE A 25 6.42 -24.04 -3.11
C ILE A 25 6.39 -22.88 -4.11
N CYS A 26 6.74 -21.65 -3.70
CA CYS A 26 6.81 -20.48 -4.58
C CYS A 26 7.81 -20.65 -5.74
N ALA A 27 8.89 -21.40 -5.51
CA ALA A 27 9.88 -21.70 -6.54
C ALA A 27 9.39 -22.72 -7.58
N SER A 28 8.23 -23.35 -7.38
CA SER A 28 7.67 -24.38 -8.27
C SER A 28 6.22 -24.06 -8.67
N PRO A 29 6.01 -23.45 -9.85
CA PRO A 29 4.67 -23.09 -10.34
C PRO A 29 3.69 -24.28 -10.41
N HIS A 30 4.19 -25.47 -10.75
CA HIS A 30 3.38 -26.68 -10.82
C HIS A 30 2.91 -27.20 -9.45
N LEU A 31 3.72 -26.98 -8.40
CA LEU A 31 3.34 -27.36 -7.04
C LEU A 31 2.27 -26.41 -6.49
N ALA A 32 2.39 -25.11 -6.78
CA ALA A 32 1.37 -24.12 -6.45
C ALA A 32 0.01 -24.43 -7.13
N GLU A 33 0.01 -24.78 -8.42
CA GLU A 33 -1.21 -25.14 -9.16
C GLU A 33 -1.86 -26.43 -8.67
N ALA A 34 -1.08 -27.44 -8.29
CA ALA A 34 -1.60 -28.70 -7.74
C ALA A 34 -2.26 -28.51 -6.38
N LEU A 35 -1.66 -27.65 -5.54
CA LEU A 35 -2.14 -27.33 -4.22
C LEU A 35 -3.38 -26.43 -4.23
N ALA A 36 -3.50 -25.55 -5.22
CA ALA A 36 -4.68 -24.69 -5.44
C ALA A 36 -5.99 -25.48 -5.72
N ARG A 37 -5.89 -26.79 -5.97
CA ARG A 37 -7.04 -27.68 -6.23
C ARG A 37 -7.50 -28.49 -5.00
N MET A 38 -6.86 -28.31 -3.86
CA MET A 38 -7.21 -28.99 -2.60
C MET A 38 -8.17 -28.12 -1.77
N ASP A 39 -8.99 -28.71 -0.88
CA ASP A 39 -9.94 -27.95 -0.05
C ASP A 39 -9.25 -26.96 0.92
N ASP A 40 -7.97 -27.20 1.23
CA ASP A 40 -7.09 -26.30 2.01
C ASP A 40 -6.30 -25.30 1.12
N ALA A 41 -6.60 -25.23 -0.18
CA ALA A 41 -5.94 -24.34 -1.14
C ALA A 41 -5.98 -22.87 -0.72
N GLY A 42 -7.06 -22.45 -0.06
CA GLY A 42 -7.25 -21.09 0.41
C GLY A 42 -6.21 -20.70 1.46
N LEU A 43 -6.05 -21.52 2.50
CA LEU A 43 -5.08 -21.28 3.58
C LEU A 43 -3.65 -21.29 3.06
N LEU A 44 -3.33 -22.22 2.16
CA LEU A 44 -2.00 -22.26 1.56
C LEU A 44 -1.75 -21.08 0.61
N ALA A 45 -2.73 -20.67 -0.20
CA ALA A 45 -2.61 -19.48 -1.04
C ALA A 45 -2.37 -18.23 -0.19
N THR A 46 -3.06 -18.10 0.94
CA THR A 46 -2.82 -17.03 1.93
C THR A 46 -1.39 -17.09 2.48
N LEU A 47 -0.90 -18.26 2.90
CA LEU A 47 0.48 -18.41 3.39
C LEU A 47 1.53 -18.07 2.32
N ILE A 48 1.30 -18.47 1.06
CA ILE A 48 2.14 -18.14 -0.09
C ILE A 48 2.19 -16.63 -0.33
N GLU A 49 1.03 -15.99 -0.42
CA GLU A 49 0.95 -14.56 -0.67
C GLU A 49 1.55 -13.77 0.50
N ARG A 50 1.29 -14.18 1.74
CA ARG A 50 1.89 -13.58 2.94
C ARG A 50 3.42 -13.67 2.93
N ASN A 51 3.97 -14.83 2.58
CA ASN A 51 5.42 -14.96 2.46
C ASN A 51 5.99 -14.09 1.34
N ARG A 52 5.30 -14.00 0.20
CA ARG A 52 5.69 -13.14 -0.91
C ARG A 52 5.72 -11.67 -0.50
N GLN A 53 4.69 -11.21 0.22
CA GLN A 53 4.62 -9.84 0.75
C GLN A 53 5.74 -9.57 1.74
N ARG A 54 6.02 -10.49 2.67
CA ARG A 54 7.13 -10.35 3.63
C ARG A 54 8.49 -10.22 2.94
N VAL A 55 8.80 -11.12 2.01
CA VAL A 55 10.05 -11.08 1.23
C VAL A 55 10.13 -9.79 0.39
N GLY A 56 9.00 -9.39 -0.20
CA GLY A 56 8.89 -8.15 -0.97
C GLY A 56 9.14 -6.90 -0.13
N LEU A 57 8.63 -6.86 1.10
CA LEU A 57 8.84 -5.77 2.05
C LEU A 57 10.31 -5.70 2.51
N ASP A 58 10.96 -6.86 2.72
CA ASP A 58 12.39 -6.92 3.03
C ASP A 58 13.25 -6.42 1.87
N GLU A 59 12.92 -6.78 0.61
CA GLU A 59 13.57 -6.25 -0.59
C GLU A 59 13.36 -4.74 -0.73
N TRP A 60 12.13 -4.29 -0.47
CA TRP A 60 11.76 -2.89 -0.51
C TRP A 60 12.58 -2.06 0.48
N ARG A 61 12.61 -2.47 1.75
CA ARG A 61 13.38 -1.83 2.81
C ARG A 61 14.85 -1.68 2.43
N LYS A 62 15.47 -2.76 1.94
CA LYS A 62 16.89 -2.73 1.53
C LYS A 62 17.18 -1.66 0.48
N VAL A 63 16.28 -1.50 -0.50
CA VAL A 63 16.50 -0.55 -1.60
C VAL A 63 16.23 0.90 -1.18
N VAL A 64 15.25 1.17 -0.32
CA VAL A 64 14.98 2.56 0.11
C VAL A 64 15.89 3.03 1.23
N GLU A 65 16.50 2.12 1.99
CA GLU A 65 17.46 2.43 3.05
C GLU A 65 18.91 2.46 2.57
N ASP A 66 19.18 2.05 1.32
CA ASP A 66 20.48 2.18 0.69
C ASP A 66 20.72 3.63 0.23
N PRO A 67 21.71 4.36 0.79
CA PRO A 67 21.99 5.76 0.43
C PRO A 67 22.45 5.94 -1.01
N THR A 68 22.85 4.86 -1.70
CA THR A 68 23.29 4.87 -3.10
C THR A 68 22.17 4.56 -4.10
N SER A 69 21.02 4.12 -3.59
CA SER A 69 19.84 3.79 -4.39
C SER A 69 19.27 5.02 -5.10
N ARG A 70 18.90 4.84 -6.37
CA ARG A 70 18.33 5.88 -7.22
C ARG A 70 16.87 5.58 -7.55
N GLU A 71 16.17 6.58 -8.09
CA GLU A 71 14.77 6.46 -8.51
C GLU A 71 14.47 5.21 -9.35
N PRO A 72 15.28 4.84 -10.37
CA PRO A 72 15.01 3.64 -11.16
C PRO A 72 15.10 2.33 -10.34
N ASP A 73 15.99 2.28 -9.35
CA ASP A 73 16.16 1.12 -8.47
C ASP A 73 14.93 0.92 -7.58
N ILE A 74 14.48 2.03 -6.99
CA ILE A 74 13.27 2.09 -6.18
C ILE A 74 12.04 1.72 -7.02
N GLN A 75 11.86 2.36 -8.17
CA GLN A 75 10.72 2.10 -9.07
C GLN A 75 10.67 0.62 -9.50
N ARG A 76 11.81 0.02 -9.81
CA ARG A 76 11.90 -1.40 -10.20
C ARG A 76 11.39 -2.33 -9.11
N VAL A 77 11.69 -2.06 -7.84
CA VAL A 77 11.20 -2.87 -6.72
C VAL A 77 9.74 -2.55 -6.41
N LEU A 78 9.38 -1.27 -6.30
CA LEU A 78 8.02 -0.85 -5.95
C LEU A 78 6.96 -1.35 -6.94
N ASN A 79 7.29 -1.41 -8.24
CA ASN A 79 6.41 -1.97 -9.27
C ASN A 79 5.98 -3.43 -9.00
N LYS A 80 6.77 -4.19 -8.23
CA LYS A 80 6.44 -5.56 -7.82
C LYS A 80 5.64 -5.61 -6.51
N GLN A 81 5.62 -4.52 -5.74
CA GLN A 81 5.09 -4.42 -4.38
C GLN A 81 3.98 -3.37 -4.27
N TRP A 82 3.12 -3.27 -5.29
CA TRP A 82 2.02 -2.29 -5.32
C TRP A 82 1.02 -2.42 -4.15
N TRP A 83 0.95 -3.59 -3.52
CA TRP A 83 0.12 -3.85 -2.35
C TRP A 83 0.52 -2.99 -1.13
N ILE A 84 1.75 -2.46 -1.10
CA ILE A 84 2.25 -1.56 -0.02
C ILE A 84 1.39 -0.29 0.10
N PHE A 85 0.74 0.13 -0.97
CA PHE A 85 -0.18 1.26 -0.92
C PHE A 85 -1.54 0.93 -0.27
N GLY A 86 -1.76 -0.32 0.16
CA GLY A 86 -2.94 -0.79 0.89
C GLY A 86 -4.05 -1.37 0.01
N GLY A 87 -5.12 -1.86 0.66
CA GLY A 87 -6.24 -2.58 0.01
C GLY A 87 -7.16 -1.75 -0.88
N ARG A 88 -6.89 -0.45 -1.07
CA ARG A 88 -7.71 0.43 -1.92
C ARG A 88 -7.52 0.20 -3.43
N TYR A 89 -6.54 -0.61 -3.81
CA TYR A 89 -6.18 -0.88 -5.20
C TYR A 89 -6.46 -2.32 -5.57
N ILE A 90 -7.07 -2.52 -6.74
CA ILE A 90 -7.36 -3.85 -7.27
C ILE A 90 -6.12 -4.43 -7.93
N LYS A 91 -5.41 -3.58 -8.70
CA LYS A 91 -4.29 -4.00 -9.54
C LYS A 91 -3.48 -2.82 -10.03
N PRO A 92 -2.22 -3.04 -10.44
CA PRO A 92 -1.52 -2.14 -11.34
C PRO A 92 -2.34 -1.94 -12.62
N ALA A 93 -2.33 -0.72 -13.15
CA ALA A 93 -2.90 -0.46 -14.46
C ALA A 93 -2.08 -1.21 -15.53
N ILE A 94 -2.74 -1.61 -16.61
CA ILE A 94 -2.11 -2.37 -17.72
C ILE A 94 -0.97 -1.57 -18.37
N ARG A 95 -0.95 -0.25 -18.21
CA ARG A 95 0.00 0.67 -18.85
C ARG A 95 0.34 1.85 -17.95
N ARG A 96 1.45 2.50 -18.29
CA ARG A 96 1.95 3.73 -17.63
C ARG A 96 1.80 4.99 -18.51
N GLN A 97 1.42 4.83 -19.78
CA GLN A 97 1.21 5.93 -20.71
C GLN A 97 -0.27 6.01 -21.07
N PHE A 98 -0.92 7.07 -20.60
CA PHE A 98 -2.33 7.40 -20.87
C PHE A 98 -2.46 8.61 -21.78
N VAL A 99 -1.55 9.58 -21.65
CA VAL A 99 -1.43 10.78 -22.46
C VAL A 99 -0.18 10.67 -23.33
N VAL A 100 -0.24 11.16 -24.57
CA VAL A 100 0.89 11.11 -25.51
C VAL A 100 2.04 11.98 -24.97
N GLY A 101 3.25 11.41 -24.95
CA GLY A 101 4.45 12.13 -24.48
C GLY A 101 4.65 12.11 -22.97
N GLU A 102 3.70 11.58 -22.20
CA GLU A 102 3.83 11.44 -20.75
C GLU A 102 3.98 9.96 -20.36
N GLN A 103 4.83 9.70 -19.37
CA GLN A 103 5.01 8.37 -18.79
C GLN A 103 4.95 8.48 -17.28
N LEU A 104 3.90 7.91 -16.70
CA LEU A 104 3.73 7.86 -15.26
C LEU A 104 4.75 6.90 -14.64
N ASP A 105 5.16 7.14 -13.41
CA ASP A 105 6.08 6.26 -12.69
C ASP A 105 5.42 4.93 -12.30
N MET A 106 4.22 5.03 -11.74
CA MET A 106 3.33 3.90 -11.54
C MET A 106 1.88 4.37 -11.67
N ALA A 107 1.04 3.50 -12.22
CA ALA A 107 -0.39 3.72 -12.36
C ALA A 107 -1.11 2.55 -11.71
N LEU A 108 -2.02 2.85 -10.78
CA LEU A 108 -2.84 1.87 -10.06
C LEU A 108 -4.31 2.11 -10.39
N VAL A 109 -5.11 1.05 -10.33
CA VAL A 109 -6.57 1.16 -10.45
C VAL A 109 -7.19 0.89 -9.09
N ARG A 110 -7.96 1.87 -8.61
CA ARG A 110 -8.70 1.78 -7.35
C ARG A 110 -9.89 0.84 -7.45
N ALA A 111 -10.43 0.44 -6.31
CA ALA A 111 -11.65 -0.38 -6.21
C ALA A 111 -12.85 0.21 -6.98
N ASP A 112 -12.95 1.54 -7.03
CA ASP A 112 -14.00 2.29 -7.74
C ASP A 112 -13.69 2.53 -9.23
N GLY A 113 -12.64 1.92 -9.77
CA GLY A 113 -12.23 2.03 -11.17
C GLY A 113 -11.50 3.33 -11.51
N ALA A 114 -11.30 4.23 -10.53
CA ALA A 114 -10.55 5.46 -10.73
C ALA A 114 -9.03 5.19 -10.84
N LEU A 115 -8.37 5.97 -11.70
CA LEU A 115 -6.91 5.95 -11.80
C LEU A 115 -6.26 6.54 -10.54
N HIS A 116 -5.15 5.95 -10.12
CA HIS A 116 -4.28 6.55 -9.10
C HIS A 116 -2.85 6.57 -9.62
N VAL A 117 -2.26 7.75 -9.63
CA VAL A 117 -0.89 7.98 -10.08
C VAL A 117 0.04 7.89 -8.89
N VAL A 118 1.18 7.25 -9.07
CA VAL A 118 2.26 7.26 -8.08
C VAL A 118 3.47 7.89 -8.76
N GLU A 119 3.95 9.00 -8.23
CA GLU A 119 5.19 9.67 -8.63
C GLU A 119 6.30 9.28 -7.64
N ILE A 120 7.41 8.75 -8.13
CA ILE A 120 8.46 8.12 -7.31
C ILE A 120 9.71 8.98 -7.37
N LYS A 121 10.18 9.48 -6.22
CA LYS A 121 11.43 10.24 -6.11
C LYS A 121 12.46 9.53 -5.25
N GLN A 122 13.72 9.92 -5.30
CA GLN A 122 14.77 9.25 -4.52
C GLN A 122 14.50 9.24 -3.00
N ALA A 123 15.02 8.23 -2.29
CA ALA A 123 14.91 8.14 -0.84
C ALA A 123 15.90 9.05 -0.11
N ASN A 124 17.14 9.11 -0.60
CA ASN A 124 18.20 9.90 -0.02
C ASN A 124 18.09 11.39 -0.43
N ILE A 125 17.36 12.16 0.37
CA ILE A 125 17.19 13.62 0.17
C ILE A 125 17.59 14.34 1.47
N PRO A 126 18.85 14.82 1.57
CA PRO A 126 19.35 15.53 2.75
C PRO A 126 18.52 16.74 3.17
N LYS A 127 17.91 17.43 2.19
CA LYS A 127 17.11 18.65 2.39
C LYS A 127 15.61 18.41 2.25
N LEU A 128 15.14 17.20 2.52
CA LEU A 128 13.71 16.87 2.45
C LEU A 128 12.86 17.83 3.29
N ILE A 129 13.39 18.20 4.47
CA ILE A 129 12.85 19.22 5.35
C ILE A 129 13.94 20.26 5.61
N VAL A 130 13.57 21.54 5.58
CA VAL A 130 14.49 22.66 5.73
C VAL A 130 14.04 23.53 6.90
N PRO A 131 14.94 23.86 7.86
CA PRO A 131 14.63 24.81 8.91
C PRO A 131 14.48 26.22 8.31
N HIS A 132 13.45 26.94 8.74
CA HIS A 132 13.16 28.30 8.33
C HIS A 132 12.72 29.14 9.54
N ARG A 133 13.68 29.92 10.07
CA ARG A 133 13.52 30.70 11.30
C ARG A 133 13.17 29.79 12.48
N THR A 134 11.96 29.87 13.01
CA THR A 134 11.46 29.08 14.14
C THR A 134 10.61 27.88 13.72
N HIS A 135 10.46 27.63 12.42
CA HIS A 135 9.60 26.58 11.88
C HIS A 135 10.35 25.72 10.87
N TYR A 136 9.73 24.64 10.43
CA TYR A 136 10.21 23.78 9.36
C TYR A 136 9.30 23.92 8.13
N ARG A 137 9.89 23.72 6.96
CA ARG A 137 9.16 23.64 5.69
C ARG A 137 9.66 22.45 4.88
N VAL A 138 8.86 21.99 3.94
CA VAL A 138 9.29 21.01 2.95
C VAL A 138 10.39 21.58 2.05
N GLY A 139 11.28 20.70 1.57
CA GLY A 139 12.34 21.03 0.61
C GLY A 139 11.81 21.25 -0.80
N ASP A 140 12.68 21.77 -1.67
CA ASP A 140 12.35 22.10 -3.05
C ASP A 140 11.98 20.84 -3.85
N GLU A 141 12.61 19.71 -3.54
CA GLU A 141 12.35 18.41 -4.18
C GLU A 141 10.90 17.94 -3.98
N ILE A 142 10.29 18.25 -2.84
CA ILE A 142 8.87 17.96 -2.60
C ILE A 142 7.99 18.86 -3.48
N HIS A 143 8.29 20.15 -3.57
CA HIS A 143 7.54 21.09 -4.40
C HIS A 143 7.61 20.72 -5.89
N GLU A 144 8.79 20.33 -6.38
CA GLU A 144 8.99 19.88 -7.75
C GLU A 144 8.19 18.61 -8.05
N ALA A 145 8.27 17.59 -7.18
CA ALA A 145 7.56 16.34 -7.36
C ALA A 145 6.03 16.52 -7.32
N VAL A 146 5.54 17.40 -6.44
CA VAL A 146 4.12 17.75 -6.38
C VAL A 146 3.70 18.50 -7.64
N SER A 147 4.50 19.44 -8.13
CA SER A 147 4.22 20.15 -9.38
C SER A 147 4.19 19.20 -10.58
N GLN A 148 5.04 18.19 -10.60
CA GLN A 148 5.02 17.14 -11.61
C GLN A 148 3.73 16.31 -11.53
N ALA A 149 3.32 15.88 -10.34
CA ALA A 149 2.05 15.18 -10.13
C ALA A 149 0.83 16.04 -10.54
N MET A 150 0.85 17.35 -10.26
CA MET A 150 -0.19 18.30 -10.71
C MET A 150 -0.30 18.33 -12.24
N ASN A 151 0.83 18.36 -12.94
CA ASN A 151 0.83 18.35 -14.41
C ASN A 151 0.21 17.07 -14.96
N TYR A 152 0.53 15.90 -14.40
CA TYR A 152 -0.12 14.65 -14.81
C TYR A 152 -1.62 14.67 -14.56
N LEU A 153 -2.07 15.12 -13.39
CA LEU A 153 -3.50 15.19 -13.08
C LEU A 153 -4.23 16.13 -14.05
N ARG A 154 -3.64 17.28 -14.40
CA ARG A 154 -4.18 18.18 -15.42
C ARG A 154 -4.32 17.47 -16.78
N SER A 155 -3.24 16.85 -17.27
CA SER A 155 -3.24 16.16 -18.57
C SER A 155 -4.25 15.01 -18.60
N LEU A 156 -4.40 14.28 -17.49
CA LEU A 156 -5.39 13.22 -17.31
C LEU A 156 -6.84 13.74 -17.31
N ASP A 157 -7.07 14.93 -16.76
CA ASP A 157 -8.38 15.59 -16.79
C ASP A 157 -8.72 16.11 -18.21
N GLU A 158 -7.74 16.66 -18.93
CA GLU A 158 -7.88 17.16 -20.30
C GLU A 158 -8.17 16.05 -21.30
N GLU A 159 -7.53 14.88 -21.16
CA GLU A 159 -7.67 13.72 -22.05
C GLU A 159 -8.69 12.68 -21.58
N ARG A 160 -9.56 13.03 -20.62
CA ARG A 160 -10.43 12.06 -19.93
C ARG A 160 -11.30 11.21 -20.87
N ASP A 161 -11.86 11.81 -21.92
CA ASP A 161 -12.81 11.14 -22.81
C ASP A 161 -12.06 10.14 -23.70
N THR A 162 -10.84 10.51 -24.15
CA THR A 162 -9.89 9.63 -24.84
C THR A 162 -9.47 8.46 -23.95
N ILE A 163 -9.12 8.74 -22.70
CA ILE A 163 -8.65 7.74 -21.74
C ILE A 163 -9.77 6.74 -21.42
N LEU A 164 -10.98 7.22 -21.14
CA LEU A 164 -12.12 6.38 -20.83
C LEU A 164 -12.52 5.49 -22.02
N SER A 165 -12.61 6.06 -23.22
CA SER A 165 -13.01 5.32 -24.43
C SER A 165 -11.98 4.27 -24.84
N LYS A 166 -10.69 4.57 -24.70
CA LYS A 166 -9.60 3.70 -25.16
C LYS A 166 -9.13 2.68 -24.12
N PHE A 167 -9.19 3.04 -22.84
CA PHE A 167 -8.60 2.26 -21.75
C PHE A 167 -9.60 1.80 -20.69
N HIS A 168 -10.84 2.28 -20.72
CA HIS A 168 -11.88 1.93 -19.75
C HIS A 168 -11.48 2.21 -18.29
N VAL A 169 -10.76 3.32 -18.09
CA VAL A 169 -10.37 3.83 -16.76
C VAL A 169 -10.90 5.25 -16.60
N ASP A 170 -11.48 5.55 -15.43
CA ASP A 170 -11.92 6.91 -15.12
C ASP A 170 -10.74 7.75 -14.58
N SER A 171 -10.34 8.77 -15.32
CA SER A 171 -9.30 9.73 -14.90
C SER A 171 -9.86 10.99 -14.22
N ARG A 172 -11.17 11.26 -14.29
CA ARG A 172 -11.81 12.46 -13.70
C ARG A 172 -11.64 12.52 -12.19
N ARG A 173 -11.58 11.35 -11.55
CA ARG A 173 -11.39 11.16 -10.11
C ARG A 173 -9.97 10.71 -9.80
N ALA A 174 -9.00 10.98 -10.69
CA ALA A 174 -7.64 10.55 -10.45
C ALA A 174 -7.02 11.28 -9.25
N PHE A 175 -6.32 10.51 -8.41
CA PHE A 175 -5.48 11.02 -7.33
C PHE A 175 -4.02 10.72 -7.65
N ALA A 176 -3.11 11.44 -7.01
CA ALA A 176 -1.69 11.16 -7.06
C ALA A 176 -1.12 10.96 -5.65
N THR A 177 -0.18 10.04 -5.52
CA THR A 177 0.70 9.94 -4.36
C THR A 177 2.12 10.21 -4.82
N VAL A 178 2.77 11.18 -4.21
CA VAL A 178 4.21 11.43 -4.34
C VAL A 178 4.90 10.65 -3.24
N VAL A 179 5.73 9.68 -3.63
CA VAL A 179 6.57 8.92 -2.70
C VAL A 179 7.98 9.47 -2.76
N ILE A 180 8.43 10.11 -1.68
CA ILE A 180 9.67 10.88 -1.70
C ILE A 180 10.35 10.90 -0.35
N GLY A 181 11.67 10.67 -0.37
CA GLY A 181 12.51 10.86 0.80
C GLY A 181 12.31 9.81 1.90
N HIS A 182 13.31 9.69 2.77
CA HIS A 182 13.24 8.89 3.97
C HIS A 182 13.80 9.72 5.15
N PRO A 183 13.10 9.81 6.31
CA PRO A 183 13.53 10.63 7.45
C PRO A 183 14.98 10.40 7.89
N ARG A 184 15.46 9.15 7.83
CA ARG A 184 16.85 8.76 8.14
C ARG A 184 17.94 9.49 7.35
N PHE A 185 17.63 10.05 6.17
CA PHE A 185 18.60 10.75 5.33
C PHE A 185 18.53 12.27 5.50
N VAL A 186 17.57 12.78 6.27
CA VAL A 186 17.40 14.22 6.50
C VAL A 186 18.58 14.75 7.33
N SER A 187 19.17 15.85 6.88
CA SER A 187 20.30 16.48 7.54
C SER A 187 19.88 17.42 8.67
N GLY A 188 20.80 17.70 9.60
CA GLY A 188 20.64 18.75 10.62
C GLY A 188 19.90 18.31 11.89
N ASP A 189 20.05 17.03 12.27
CA ASP A 189 19.47 16.44 13.49
C ASP A 189 17.96 16.71 13.64
N ILE A 190 17.24 16.72 12.52
CA ILE A 190 15.79 16.87 12.50
C ILE A 190 15.15 15.55 12.90
N ALA A 191 14.36 15.57 13.97
CA ALA A 191 13.68 14.38 14.46
C ALA A 191 12.65 13.86 13.43
N PRO A 192 12.47 12.53 13.29
CA PRO A 192 11.49 11.96 12.35
C PRO A 192 10.07 12.47 12.54
N GLU A 193 9.66 12.77 13.77
CA GLU A 193 8.34 13.32 14.11
C GLU A 193 8.14 14.71 13.49
N VAL A 194 9.20 15.53 13.47
CA VAL A 194 9.18 16.86 12.83
C VAL A 194 9.03 16.71 11.31
N VAL A 195 9.67 15.71 10.71
CA VAL A 195 9.50 15.39 9.29
C VAL A 195 8.04 15.03 8.99
N ALA A 196 7.47 14.11 9.76
CA ALA A 196 6.09 13.67 9.62
C ALA A 196 5.10 14.82 9.81
N ASP A 197 5.26 15.64 10.86
CA ASP A 197 4.39 16.80 11.13
C ASP A 197 4.46 17.87 10.03
N THR A 198 5.66 18.12 9.49
CA THR A 198 5.86 19.08 8.40
C THR A 198 5.18 18.60 7.11
N ILE A 199 5.34 17.32 6.77
CA ILE A 199 4.68 16.72 5.60
C ILE A 199 3.17 16.65 5.79
N ARG A 200 2.67 16.32 6.99
CA ARG A 200 1.23 16.36 7.31
C ARG A 200 0.65 17.75 7.11
N THR A 201 1.34 18.77 7.62
CA THR A 201 0.93 20.18 7.43
C THR A 201 0.92 20.54 5.95
N TYR A 202 1.91 20.09 5.20
CA TYR A 202 1.95 20.30 3.75
C TYR A 202 0.80 19.58 3.02
N ASN A 203 0.49 18.34 3.37
CA ASN A 203 -0.63 17.61 2.79
C ASN A 203 -2.00 18.24 3.10
N SER A 204 -2.15 18.97 4.21
CA SER A 204 -3.44 19.52 4.66
C SER A 204 -4.13 20.46 3.66
N HIS A 205 -3.39 21.01 2.68
CA HIS A 205 -3.92 21.89 1.64
C HIS A 205 -3.87 21.27 0.23
N LEU A 206 -3.40 20.02 0.09
CA LEU A 206 -3.40 19.30 -1.18
C LEU A 206 -4.70 18.48 -1.31
N SER A 207 -5.49 18.74 -2.36
CA SER A 207 -6.82 18.13 -2.51
C SER A 207 -6.82 16.76 -3.20
N ARG A 208 -5.93 16.55 -4.17
CA ARG A 208 -5.83 15.32 -4.98
C ARG A 208 -4.43 14.70 -4.97
N ILE A 209 -3.52 15.27 -4.21
CA ILE A 209 -2.11 14.85 -4.13
C ILE A 209 -1.79 14.58 -2.67
N GLU A 210 -1.13 13.47 -2.42
CA GLU A 210 -0.64 13.09 -1.10
C GLU A 210 0.87 12.90 -1.18
N VAL A 211 1.64 13.55 -0.30
CA VAL A 211 3.08 13.32 -0.16
C VAL A 211 3.31 12.34 0.98
N VAL A 212 4.03 11.25 0.73
CA VAL A 212 4.39 10.25 1.73
C VAL A 212 5.89 9.95 1.66
N THR A 213 6.50 9.66 2.80
CA THR A 213 7.89 9.18 2.82
C THR A 213 7.95 7.67 2.62
N TYR A 214 9.14 7.17 2.30
CA TYR A 214 9.40 5.73 2.25
C TYR A 214 9.18 5.04 3.60
N ALA A 215 9.47 5.73 4.70
CA ALA A 215 9.19 5.23 6.05
C ALA A 215 7.69 5.07 6.27
N ASP A 216 6.89 6.08 5.92
CA ASP A 216 5.42 6.02 6.07
C ASP A 216 4.80 4.83 5.33
N LEU A 217 5.29 4.53 4.12
CA LEU A 217 4.84 3.38 3.34
C LEU A 217 5.24 2.04 3.95
N ILE A 218 6.48 1.93 4.45
CA ILE A 218 6.95 0.72 5.15
C ILE A 218 6.10 0.49 6.39
N ASP A 219 5.96 1.51 7.23
CA ASP A 219 5.19 1.42 8.48
C ASP A 219 3.72 1.09 8.20
N GLY A 220 3.15 1.66 7.13
CA GLY A 220 1.79 1.35 6.67
C GLY A 220 1.64 -0.11 6.24
N ALA A 221 2.56 -0.62 5.43
CA ALA A 221 2.58 -2.01 5.01
C ALA A 221 2.79 -2.98 6.18
N GLU A 222 3.66 -2.67 7.14
CA GLU A 222 3.89 -3.49 8.32
C GLU A 222 2.65 -3.56 9.22
N ARG A 223 1.97 -2.44 9.45
CA ARG A 223 0.71 -2.43 10.20
C ARG A 223 -0.37 -3.24 9.51
N ALA A 224 -0.51 -3.09 8.19
CA ALA A 224 -1.47 -3.89 7.42
C ALA A 224 -1.14 -5.39 7.50
N PHE A 225 0.15 -5.75 7.47
CA PHE A 225 0.60 -7.12 7.62
C PHE A 225 0.37 -7.69 9.03
N ALA A 226 0.46 -6.85 10.07
CA ALA A 226 0.17 -7.25 11.45
C ALA A 226 -1.33 -7.51 11.67
N LEU A 227 -2.19 -6.62 11.18
CA LEU A 227 -3.64 -6.75 11.34
C LEU A 227 -4.22 -8.00 10.65
N SER A 228 -3.67 -8.36 9.48
CA SER A 228 -4.03 -9.61 8.80
C SER A 228 -3.69 -10.87 9.62
N ASN A 229 -2.80 -10.77 10.62
CA ASN A 229 -2.45 -11.91 11.49
C ASN A 229 -3.37 -12.03 12.71
N GLU A 230 -3.97 -10.92 13.15
CA GLU A 230 -4.84 -10.88 14.34
C GLU A 230 -6.28 -11.26 13.98
N GLY A 231 -6.76 -10.84 12.81
CA GLY A 231 -8.11 -11.19 12.32
C GLY A 231 -8.32 -12.70 12.05
N GLU A 232 -7.24 -13.46 11.86
CA GLU A 232 -7.28 -14.94 11.75
C GLU A 232 -7.38 -15.63 13.12
N ALA A 233 -6.97 -14.96 14.21
CA ALA A 233 -7.02 -15.53 15.56
C ALA A 233 -8.37 -15.30 16.26
N GLU A 234 -9.11 -14.24 15.89
CA GLU A 234 -10.46 -13.96 16.41
C GLU A 234 -11.57 -14.72 15.66
N SER A 235 -11.39 -15.06 14.38
CA SER A 235 -12.37 -15.85 13.61
C SER A 235 -12.54 -17.28 14.13
N ASP A 236 -11.56 -17.80 14.87
CA ASP A 236 -11.62 -19.13 15.49
C ASP A 236 -12.40 -19.14 16.82
N VAL A 237 -12.80 -17.96 17.33
CA VAL A 237 -13.49 -17.82 18.64
C VAL A 237 -14.98 -17.50 18.50
N GLU A 238 -15.41 -16.86 17.40
CA GLU A 238 -16.82 -16.46 17.22
C GLU A 238 -17.78 -17.57 16.74
N ASP A 239 -17.28 -18.74 16.33
CA ASP A 239 -18.13 -19.86 15.88
C ASP A 239 -18.77 -20.65 17.06
N CYS A 240 -18.65 -20.16 18.30
CA CYS A 240 -19.32 -20.69 19.49
C CYS A 240 -20.18 -19.63 20.19
N ILE A 241 -21.05 -18.94 19.44
CA ILE A 241 -22.21 -18.28 20.03
C ILE A 241 -23.47 -18.87 19.40
N THR A 242 -24.05 -19.85 20.09
CA THR A 242 -25.40 -20.30 19.80
C THR A 242 -26.36 -19.14 20.04
N VAL A 243 -26.93 -18.60 18.96
CA VAL A 243 -28.06 -17.68 19.03
C VAL A 243 -29.22 -18.45 19.66
N SER A 244 -29.48 -18.19 20.94
CA SER A 244 -30.76 -18.52 21.56
C SER A 244 -31.73 -17.37 21.30
N ASP A 245 -32.97 -17.75 21.01
CA ASP A 245 -34.09 -16.93 20.59
C ASP A 245 -34.14 -15.53 21.21
N ALA A 246 -34.16 -14.51 20.34
CA ALA A 246 -34.70 -13.20 20.64
C ALA A 246 -35.85 -12.95 19.66
N SER A 247 -37.01 -13.57 19.95
CA SER A 247 -38.29 -12.96 19.60
C SER A 247 -38.58 -11.89 20.64
N ASP A 248 -39.21 -10.80 20.21
CA ASP A 248 -39.58 -9.60 20.97
C ASP A 248 -38.59 -8.44 20.87
N VAL A 249 -38.61 -7.75 19.72
CA VAL A 249 -38.28 -6.32 19.66
C VAL A 249 -39.53 -5.61 19.18
N GLU A 250 -40.18 -4.88 20.09
CA GLU A 250 -41.27 -3.97 19.78
C GLU A 250 -40.74 -2.80 18.93
N GLU A 251 -41.46 -2.47 17.85
CA GLU A 251 -41.16 -1.34 16.98
C GLU A 251 -41.34 -0.02 17.74
N GLU A 252 -40.22 0.64 18.05
CA GLU A 252 -40.21 1.99 18.62
C GLU A 252 -40.27 3.03 17.47
N ASP A 253 -41.45 3.63 17.29
CA ASP A 253 -41.76 4.67 16.31
C ASP A 253 -40.87 5.92 16.52
N TRP A 254 -39.86 6.09 15.66
CA TRP A 254 -38.95 7.23 15.69
C TRP A 254 -39.50 8.41 14.87
N ASP A 255 -40.05 9.42 15.57
CA ASP A 255 -40.62 10.65 14.98
C ASP A 255 -39.51 11.61 14.51
N TRP A 256 -39.40 11.82 13.19
CA TRP A 256 -38.40 12.72 12.60
C TRP A 256 -38.94 14.15 12.50
N PRO A 257 -38.26 15.18 13.06
CA PRO A 257 -38.73 16.55 12.90
C PRO A 257 -38.56 17.04 11.46
N PRO A 258 -39.49 17.88 10.94
CA PRO A 258 -39.49 18.31 9.56
C PRO A 258 -38.30 19.23 9.25
N PRO A 259 -37.80 19.19 7.99
CA PRO A 259 -36.64 20.00 7.58
C PRO A 259 -37.00 21.49 7.53
N PHE A 260 -36.10 22.32 8.05
CA PHE A 260 -36.11 23.78 7.91
C PHE A 260 -35.61 24.23 6.53
#